data_AF-A0A3D0NA72-F1
#
_entry.id   AF-A0A3D0NA72-F1
#
_cell.length_a   1.000
_cell.length_b   1.000
_cell.length_c   1.000
_cell.angle_alpha   90.00
_cell.angle_beta   90.00
_cell.angle_gamma   90.00
#
_symmetry.space_group_name_H-M   'P 1'
#
loop_
_entity.id
_entity.type
_entity.pdbx_description
1 polymer ?
#
loop_
_entity_poly.entity_id
_entity_poly.type
_entity_poly.pdbx_seq_one_letter_code
_entity_poly.pdbx_strand_id
1 'polypeptide(L)'
;MREAGASQAVEGAMTMGELLVGAVRRNITPPVGATMAGYAGRDHGAEGVHDELWLRALFLCDGTNCAALLCRDLLYTPNEEMDLLAETFERRLGLTREQIFLANTHTHSGPRTDYREDSDNRAYVAALAEICAGAVEEAR
;
A
#
# COMPACT_ATOMS: atom_id res chain seq x y z
N MET A 1 34.04 1.08 -16.93
CA MET A 1 33.10 2.07 -17.49
C MET A 1 32.06 1.28 -18.28
N ARG A 2 30.92 0.97 -17.66
CA ARG A 2 29.80 0.25 -18.31
C ARG A 2 28.64 1.23 -18.33
N GLU A 3 28.19 1.57 -19.53
CA GLU A 3 26.98 2.34 -19.77
C GLU A 3 25.77 1.50 -19.34
N ALA A 4 24.97 2.02 -18.42
CA ALA A 4 23.67 1.47 -18.06
C ALA A 4 22.62 2.25 -18.86
N GLY A 5 21.80 1.50 -19.59
CA GLY A 5 20.78 2.01 -20.50
C GLY A 5 19.80 2.97 -19.83
N ALA A 6 19.53 4.07 -20.52
CA ALA A 6 18.48 5.01 -20.19
C ALA A 6 17.12 4.30 -20.21
N SER A 7 16.37 4.47 -19.12
CA SER A 7 14.95 4.16 -19.03
C SER A 7 14.19 4.91 -20.13
N GLN A 8 13.40 4.21 -20.94
CA GLN A 8 12.57 4.86 -21.95
C GLN A 8 11.38 5.54 -21.26
N ALA A 9 11.41 6.86 -21.25
CA ALA A 9 10.31 7.71 -20.83
C ALA A 9 9.11 7.50 -21.75
N VAL A 10 7.92 7.32 -21.17
CA VAL A 10 6.64 7.51 -21.87
C VAL A 10 6.37 9.01 -21.87
N GLU A 11 6.98 9.73 -22.80
CA GLU A 11 6.78 11.18 -22.94
C GLU A 11 5.90 11.45 -24.19
N GLY A 12 4.61 11.15 -24.04
CA GLY A 12 3.56 11.66 -24.91
C GLY A 12 2.86 12.81 -24.19
N ALA A 13 2.80 14.00 -24.80
CA ALA A 13 2.12 15.14 -24.20
C ALA A 13 0.63 14.84 -24.00
N MET A 14 0.19 14.72 -22.74
CA MET A 14 -1.22 14.52 -22.39
C MET A 14 -2.05 15.69 -22.94
N THR A 15 -3.15 15.38 -23.61
CA THR A 15 -4.06 16.41 -24.11
C THR A 15 -5.11 16.78 -23.06
N MET A 16 -5.66 17.99 -23.18
CA MET A 16 -6.62 18.51 -22.22
C MET A 16 -7.87 17.63 -22.18
N GLY A 17 -8.13 16.99 -21.02
CA GLY A 17 -9.27 16.07 -20.82
C GLY A 17 -8.91 14.59 -20.81
N GLU A 18 -7.63 14.23 -20.94
CA GLU A 18 -7.16 12.85 -20.75
C GLU A 18 -6.91 12.54 -19.26
N LEU A 19 -7.20 11.31 -18.86
CA LEU A 19 -6.90 10.78 -17.53
C LEU A 19 -6.04 9.53 -17.68
N LEU A 20 -4.79 9.60 -17.22
CA LEU A 20 -3.94 8.42 -17.07
C LEU A 20 -4.46 7.60 -15.89
N VAL A 21 -4.67 6.31 -16.13
CA VAL A 21 -5.11 5.36 -15.11
C VAL A 21 -4.27 4.11 -15.19
N GLY A 22 -3.64 3.74 -14.08
CA GLY A 22 -3.01 2.43 -13.92
C GLY A 22 -3.54 1.68 -12.72
N ALA A 23 -3.50 0.35 -12.80
CA ALA A 23 -4.08 -0.54 -11.80
C ALA A 23 -3.12 -1.70 -11.51
N VAL A 24 -2.82 -1.92 -10.24
CA VAL A 24 -1.92 -2.98 -9.78
C VAL A 24 -2.54 -3.72 -8.61
N ARG A 25 -2.31 -5.04 -8.55
CA ARG A 25 -2.62 -5.87 -7.39
C ARG A 25 -1.34 -6.45 -6.79
N ARG A 26 -1.20 -6.41 -5.47
CA ARG A 26 -0.04 -6.96 -4.73
C ARG A 26 -0.50 -7.80 -3.54
N ASN A 27 0.15 -8.95 -3.36
CA ASN A 27 -0.09 -9.79 -2.19
C ASN A 27 0.53 -9.11 -0.97
N ILE A 28 -0.25 -9.00 0.10
CA ILE A 28 0.15 -8.40 1.38
C ILE A 28 0.00 -9.42 2.53
N THR A 29 -0.08 -10.70 2.23
CA THR A 29 -0.22 -11.75 3.24
C THR A 29 1.02 -11.78 4.14
N PRO A 30 0.89 -11.62 5.46
CA PRO A 30 2.03 -11.69 6.37
C PRO A 30 2.49 -13.15 6.54
N PRO A 31 3.68 -13.39 7.09
CA PRO A 31 4.10 -14.73 7.52
C PRO A 31 3.10 -15.36 8.52
N VAL A 32 3.00 -16.69 8.49
CA VAL A 32 2.25 -17.47 9.48
C VAL A 32 2.79 -17.17 10.89
N GLY A 33 1.89 -17.07 11.87
CA GLY A 33 2.18 -16.66 13.24
C GLY A 33 1.86 -15.19 13.53
N ALA A 34 1.60 -14.37 12.52
CA ALA A 34 1.26 -12.95 12.70
C ALA A 34 0.03 -12.77 13.60
N THR A 35 0.10 -11.82 14.53
CA THR A 35 -1.03 -11.43 15.38
C THR A 35 -2.18 -10.92 14.51
N MET A 36 -3.38 -11.45 14.70
CA MET A 36 -4.55 -11.09 13.89
C MET A 36 -5.45 -10.05 14.60
N ALA A 37 -6.16 -9.23 13.82
CA ALA A 37 -7.07 -8.22 14.36
C ALA A 37 -8.56 -8.65 14.28
N GLY A 38 -9.42 -7.94 15.03
CA GLY A 38 -10.88 -7.98 14.85
C GLY A 38 -11.68 -8.74 15.91
N TYR A 39 -11.14 -9.80 16.52
CA TYR A 39 -11.82 -10.54 17.59
C TYR A 39 -11.10 -10.40 18.91
N ALA A 40 -11.78 -9.84 19.92
CA ALA A 40 -11.19 -9.50 21.21
C ALA A 40 -10.70 -10.71 22.02
N GLY A 41 -11.31 -11.89 21.84
CA GLY A 41 -10.95 -13.12 22.54
C GLY A 41 -9.86 -13.97 21.87
N ARG A 42 -9.27 -13.49 20.76
CA ARG A 42 -8.21 -14.23 20.07
C ARG A 42 -6.89 -14.09 20.84
N ASP A 43 -6.30 -15.23 21.20
CA ASP A 43 -5.11 -15.34 22.04
C ASP A 43 -3.88 -15.93 21.31
N HIS A 44 -4.04 -16.28 20.03
CA HIS A 44 -2.98 -16.80 19.16
C HIS A 44 -2.95 -16.07 17.81
N GLY A 45 -1.82 -16.16 17.10
CA GLY A 45 -1.63 -15.63 15.75
C GLY A 45 -2.21 -16.54 14.66
N ALA A 46 -2.00 -16.17 13.40
CA ALA A 46 -2.45 -16.97 12.27
C ALA A 46 -1.77 -18.35 12.24
N GLU A 47 -2.54 -19.43 12.15
CA GLU A 47 -2.03 -20.82 12.06
C GLU A 47 -1.77 -21.27 10.61
N GLY A 48 -2.26 -20.50 9.65
CA GLY A 48 -2.14 -20.77 8.22
C GLY A 48 -2.79 -19.67 7.38
N VAL A 49 -2.79 -19.87 6.07
CA VAL A 49 -3.41 -18.96 5.09
C VAL A 49 -4.51 -19.72 4.36
N HIS A 50 -5.76 -19.29 4.53
CA HIS A 50 -6.90 -19.82 3.75
C HIS A 50 -6.97 -19.15 2.38
N ASP A 51 -7.00 -17.81 2.37
CA ASP A 51 -6.92 -16.96 1.18
C ASP A 51 -5.81 -15.93 1.35
N GLU A 52 -5.16 -15.56 0.24
CA GLU A 52 -4.19 -14.45 0.24
C GLU A 52 -4.89 -13.11 0.45
N LEU A 53 -4.23 -12.22 1.20
CA LEU A 53 -4.66 -10.84 1.39
C LEU A 53 -4.07 -9.98 0.27
N TRP A 54 -4.89 -9.10 -0.31
CA TRP A 54 -4.47 -8.26 -1.43
C TRP A 54 -4.54 -6.77 -1.12
N LEU A 55 -3.54 -6.05 -1.62
CA LEU A 55 -3.63 -4.63 -1.95
C LEU A 55 -4.08 -4.50 -3.42
N ARG A 56 -5.01 -3.58 -3.65
CA ARG A 56 -5.40 -3.08 -4.98
C ARG A 56 -5.08 -1.59 -5.02
N ALA A 57 -4.21 -1.19 -5.93
CA ALA A 57 -3.79 0.19 -6.11
C ALA A 57 -4.26 0.71 -7.47
N LEU A 58 -4.82 1.91 -7.46
CA LEU A 58 -5.15 2.69 -8.65
C LEU A 58 -4.39 4.00 -8.59
N PHE A 59 -3.64 4.30 -9.64
CA PHE A 59 -3.05 5.61 -9.85
C PHE A 59 -3.87 6.35 -10.91
N LEU A 60 -4.18 7.61 -10.63
CA LEU A 60 -4.94 8.51 -11.50
C LEU A 60 -4.12 9.77 -11.70
N CYS A 61 -3.94 10.25 -12.93
CA CYS A 61 -3.33 11.56 -13.16
C CYS A 61 -3.88 12.26 -14.40
N ASP A 62 -4.21 13.55 -14.29
CA ASP A 62 -4.68 14.40 -15.39
C ASP A 62 -3.55 15.23 -16.06
N GLY A 63 -2.29 14.89 -15.74
CA GLY A 63 -1.09 15.61 -16.15
C GLY A 63 -0.64 16.71 -15.17
N THR A 64 -1.52 17.17 -14.27
CA THR A 64 -1.20 18.17 -13.23
C THR A 64 -1.47 17.65 -11.82
N ASN A 65 -2.65 17.07 -11.61
CA ASN A 65 -3.09 16.48 -10.36
C ASN A 65 -3.03 14.98 -10.49
N CYS A 66 -2.33 14.34 -9.55
CA CYS A 66 -2.35 12.89 -9.43
C CYS A 66 -2.94 12.46 -8.08
N ALA A 67 -3.53 11.27 -8.04
CA ALA A 67 -4.05 10.64 -6.83
C ALA A 67 -3.78 9.14 -6.82
N ALA A 68 -3.62 8.59 -5.62
CA ALA A 68 -3.49 7.16 -5.39
C ALA A 68 -4.69 6.66 -4.57
N LEU A 69 -5.41 5.68 -5.11
CA LEU A 69 -6.50 5.00 -4.41
C LEU A 69 -6.02 3.58 -4.06
N LEU A 70 -6.07 3.24 -2.78
CA LEU A 70 -5.59 1.98 -2.24
C LEU A 70 -6.74 1.27 -1.52
N CYS A 71 -6.98 0.01 -1.85
CA CYS A 71 -7.91 -0.85 -1.13
C CYS A 71 -7.19 -2.12 -0.68
N ARG A 72 -7.20 -2.38 0.63
CA ARG A 72 -6.47 -3.48 1.25
C ARG A 72 -7.40 -4.45 1.96
N ASP A 73 -7.07 -5.73 1.88
CA ASP A 73 -7.75 -6.77 2.65
C ASP A 73 -7.27 -6.75 4.12
N LEU A 74 -7.59 -5.68 4.86
CA LEU A 74 -7.21 -5.45 6.26
C LEU A 74 -8.41 -4.96 7.09
N LEU A 75 -8.24 -4.86 8.42
CA LEU A 75 -9.30 -4.41 9.31
C LEU A 75 -9.40 -2.88 9.37
N TYR A 76 -8.32 -2.20 9.74
CA TYR A 76 -8.28 -0.75 9.94
C TYR A 76 -6.87 -0.21 9.63
N THR A 77 -6.73 1.11 9.70
CA THR A 77 -5.46 1.82 9.60
C THR A 77 -5.36 2.74 10.83
N PRO A 78 -4.42 2.50 11.77
CA PRO A 78 -4.08 3.49 12.80
C PRO A 78 -3.51 4.77 12.19
N ASN A 79 -3.55 5.87 12.94
CA ASN A 79 -3.01 7.15 12.46
C ASN A 79 -1.52 7.07 12.16
N GLU A 80 -0.76 6.35 12.99
CA GLU A 80 0.69 6.18 12.85
C GLU A 80 1.06 5.43 11.57
N GLU A 81 0.26 4.44 11.17
CA GLU A 81 0.41 3.75 9.89
C GLU A 81 0.13 4.70 8.72
N MET A 82 -0.91 5.54 8.83
CA MET A 82 -1.23 6.52 7.80
C MET A 82 -0.14 7.60 7.67
N ASP A 83 0.47 8.01 8.78
CA ASP A 83 1.58 8.96 8.79
C ASP A 83 2.81 8.36 8.09
N LEU A 84 3.19 7.12 8.43
CA LEU A 84 4.28 6.41 7.75
C LEU A 84 4.00 6.25 6.24
N LEU A 85 2.75 5.92 5.88
CA LEU A 85 2.35 5.76 4.50
C LEU A 85 2.52 7.08 3.72
N ALA A 86 2.05 8.20 4.29
CA ALA A 86 2.19 9.52 3.69
C ALA A 86 3.67 9.93 3.52
N GLU A 87 4.50 9.73 4.55
CA GLU A 87 5.94 10.00 4.47
C GLU A 87 6.62 9.15 3.38
N THR A 88 6.23 7.88 3.26
CA THR A 88 6.77 6.97 2.25
C THR A 88 6.37 7.39 0.83
N PHE A 89 5.11 7.79 0.64
CA PHE A 89 4.59 8.27 -0.64
C PHE A 89 5.24 9.59 -1.06
N GLU A 90 5.37 10.54 -0.14
CA GLU A 90 6.04 11.81 -0.43
C GLU A 90 7.48 11.56 -0.87
N ARG A 91 8.23 10.76 -0.09
CA ARG A 91 9.63 10.43 -0.38
C ARG A 91 9.84 9.72 -1.71
N ARG A 92 8.99 8.75 -2.06
CA ARG A 92 9.17 7.90 -3.25
C ARG A 92 8.52 8.46 -4.50
N LEU A 93 7.40 9.14 -4.33
CA LEU A 93 6.48 9.44 -5.42
C LEU A 93 6.17 10.94 -5.54
N GLY A 94 6.50 11.76 -4.55
CA GLY A 94 6.13 13.17 -4.47
C GLY A 94 4.61 13.38 -4.37
N LEU A 95 3.89 12.42 -3.79
CA LEU A 95 2.45 12.52 -3.53
C LEU A 95 2.22 12.88 -2.07
N THR A 96 1.48 13.95 -1.82
CA THR A 96 1.14 14.38 -0.46
C THR A 96 0.05 13.50 0.15
N ARG A 97 -0.16 13.62 1.46
CA ARG A 97 -1.20 12.88 2.19
C ARG A 97 -2.59 13.06 1.57
N GLU A 98 -2.92 14.27 1.12
CA GLU A 98 -4.22 14.63 0.55
C GLU A 98 -4.48 13.94 -0.80
N GLN A 99 -3.42 13.47 -1.46
CA GLN A 99 -3.48 12.74 -2.73
C GLN A 99 -3.60 11.23 -2.53
N ILE A 100 -3.65 10.75 -1.28
CA ILE A 100 -3.71 9.33 -0.93
C ILE A 100 -5.07 9.01 -0.31
N PHE A 101 -5.80 8.12 -0.97
CA PHE A 101 -7.09 7.60 -0.49
C PHE A 101 -6.92 6.14 -0.10
N LEU A 102 -7.07 5.84 1.17
CA LEU A 102 -6.87 4.50 1.71
C LEU A 102 -8.19 3.93 2.25
N ALA A 103 -8.55 2.75 1.76
CA ALA A 103 -9.66 1.96 2.25
C ALA A 103 -9.18 0.56 2.66
N ASN A 104 -9.86 -0.01 3.64
CA ASN A 104 -9.70 -1.42 4.01
C ASN A 104 -11.05 -2.13 3.89
N THR A 105 -11.05 -3.41 3.56
CA THR A 105 -12.28 -4.21 3.46
C THR A 105 -12.94 -4.50 4.81
N HIS A 106 -12.26 -4.16 5.90
CA HIS A 106 -12.69 -4.44 7.27
C HIS A 106 -12.75 -5.94 7.60
N THR A 107 -11.81 -6.72 7.07
CA THR A 107 -11.72 -8.16 7.37
C THR A 107 -11.16 -8.42 8.77
N HIS A 108 -11.80 -9.32 9.53
CA HIS A 108 -11.35 -9.79 10.85
C HIS A 108 -10.39 -11.01 10.76
N SER A 109 -10.01 -11.39 9.54
CA SER A 109 -9.13 -12.52 9.23
C SER A 109 -7.76 -12.09 8.71
N GLY A 110 -7.37 -10.84 8.97
CA GLY A 110 -6.06 -10.28 8.60
C GLY A 110 -5.18 -9.96 9.81
N PRO A 111 -3.91 -9.57 9.57
CA PRO A 111 -2.99 -9.14 10.62
C PRO A 111 -3.46 -7.87 11.31
N ARG A 112 -2.97 -7.68 12.53
CA ARG A 112 -3.02 -6.41 13.24
C ARG A 112 -1.96 -5.47 12.65
N THR A 113 -2.33 -4.21 12.48
CA THR A 113 -1.44 -3.16 11.94
C THR A 113 -1.17 -2.02 12.94
N ASP A 114 -1.56 -2.18 14.20
CA ASP A 114 -1.21 -1.20 15.23
C ASP A 114 0.27 -1.28 15.67
N TYR A 115 0.79 -0.12 16.07
CA TYR A 115 2.17 0.07 16.53
C TYR A 115 2.35 -0.32 18.01
N ARG A 116 1.82 -1.47 18.45
CA ARG A 116 2.11 -1.96 19.80
C ARG A 116 3.53 -2.55 19.89
N GLU A 117 4.01 -2.79 21.11
CA GLU A 117 5.40 -3.19 21.42
C GLU A 117 5.89 -4.48 20.74
N ASP A 118 5.02 -5.25 20.09
CA ASP A 118 5.38 -6.40 19.27
C ASP A 118 6.23 -6.00 18.04
N SER A 119 7.45 -6.51 17.95
CA SER A 119 8.43 -6.15 16.91
C SER A 119 8.01 -6.57 15.52
N ASP A 120 7.31 -7.70 15.40
CA ASP A 120 7.02 -8.32 14.10
C ASP A 120 5.92 -7.55 13.35
N ASN A 121 4.97 -6.98 14.10
CA ASN A 121 3.96 -6.08 13.56
C ASN A 121 4.58 -4.82 12.94
N ARG A 122 5.60 -4.23 13.59
CA ARG A 122 6.24 -3.00 13.07
C ARG A 122 6.94 -3.25 11.74
N ALA A 123 7.63 -4.39 11.61
CA ALA A 123 8.29 -4.76 10.36
C ALA A 123 7.28 -4.96 9.22
N TYR A 124 6.16 -5.62 9.51
CA TYR A 124 5.09 -5.81 8.53
C TYR A 124 4.42 -4.48 8.13
N VAL A 125 4.14 -3.59 9.08
CA VAL A 125 3.57 -2.27 8.79
C VAL A 125 4.52 -1.40 7.97
N ALA A 126 5.83 -1.44 8.27
CA ALA A 126 6.84 -0.77 7.46
C ALA A 126 6.88 -1.32 6.02
N ALA A 127 6.84 -2.65 5.89
CA ALA A 127 6.78 -3.29 4.57
C ALA A 127 5.48 -2.93 3.82
N LEU A 128 4.34 -2.84 4.51
CA LEU A 128 3.07 -2.43 3.90
C LEU A 128 3.16 -1.05 3.25
N ALA A 129 3.77 -0.06 3.91
CA ALA A 129 3.94 1.27 3.34
C ALA A 129 4.79 1.24 2.06
N GLU A 130 5.88 0.47 2.07
CA GLU A 130 6.75 0.30 0.90
C GLU A 130 6.07 -0.49 -0.24
N ILE A 131 5.28 -1.51 0.08
CA ILE A 131 4.48 -2.25 -0.91
C ILE A 131 3.43 -1.34 -1.52
N CYS A 132 2.76 -0.50 -0.72
CA CYS A 132 1.76 0.44 -1.23
C CYS A 132 2.38 1.46 -2.19
N ALA A 133 3.50 2.08 -1.79
CA ALA A 133 4.20 3.03 -2.65
C ALA A 133 4.74 2.36 -3.92
N GLY A 134 5.30 1.16 -3.82
CA GLY A 134 5.78 0.41 -4.99
C GLY A 134 4.66 -0.02 -5.94
N ALA A 135 3.49 -0.40 -5.42
CA ALA A 135 2.33 -0.71 -6.26
C ALA A 135 1.82 0.51 -7.02
N VAL A 136 1.86 1.69 -6.40
CA VAL A 136 1.48 2.95 -7.07
C VAL A 136 2.55 3.38 -8.05
N GLU A 137 3.84 3.20 -7.74
CA GLU A 137 4.94 3.46 -8.66
C GLU A 137 4.82 2.64 -9.95
N GLU A 138 4.46 1.36 -9.84
CA GLU A 138 4.21 0.48 -10.97
C GLU A 138 2.92 0.80 -11.73
N ALA A 139 1.94 1.41 -11.06
CA ALA A 139 0.70 1.85 -11.67
C ALA A 139 0.82 3.21 -12.40
N ARG A 140 1.98 3.89 -12.32
CA ARG A 140 2.26 5.12 -13.07
C ARG A 140 2.61 4.82 -14.52
#